data_AF-A0A8T5RX11-F1
#
_entry.id   AF-A0A8T5RX11-F1
#
_cell.length_a   1.000
_cell.length_b   1.000
_cell.length_c   1.000
_cell.angle_alpha   90.00
_cell.angle_beta   90.00
_cell.angle_gamma   90.00
#
_symmetry.space_group_name_H-M   'P 1'
#
loop_
_entity.id
_entity.type
_entity.pdbx_description
1 polymer ?
#
loop_
_entity_poly.entity_id
_entity_poly.type
_entity_poly.pdbx_seq_one_letter_code
_entity_poly.pdbx_strand_id
1 'polypeptide(L)'
;NQELFELCKNELIKMAFIDEDKFIINKKIVPLPQSALIVLKGIPAFVPLSGMIDTEKQKARINTALEKAKKEANKIEKKLKSQFSERASKELVDKERQTLEELNIKIKQLEDQLKIL
;
A
#
# COMPACT_ATOMS: atom_id res chain seq x y z
N ASN A 1 -6.73 -37.25 14.27
CA ASN A 1 -5.76 -36.35 13.61
C ASN A 1 -5.61 -34.98 14.28
N GLN A 2 -6.60 -34.45 15.00
CA GLN A 2 -6.52 -33.14 15.64
C GLN A 2 -5.42 -33.08 16.72
N GLU A 3 -5.26 -34.15 17.51
CA GLU A 3 -4.19 -34.29 18.52
C GLU A 3 -2.78 -34.26 17.91
N LEU A 4 -2.60 -34.76 16.69
CA LEU A 4 -1.31 -34.74 16.00
C LEU A 4 -0.91 -33.32 15.59
N PHE A 5 -1.88 -32.50 15.17
CA PHE A 5 -1.65 -31.09 14.81
C PHE A 5 -1.41 -30.22 16.05
N GLU A 6 -2.06 -30.51 17.17
CA GLU A 6 -1.78 -29.85 18.45
C GLU A 6 -0.39 -30.24 18.98
N LEU A 7 0.00 -31.52 18.86
CA LEU A 7 1.33 -31.98 19.28
C LEU A 7 2.46 -31.36 18.44
N CYS A 8 2.25 -31.24 17.12
CA CYS A 8 3.19 -30.62 16.20
C CYS A 8 3.05 -29.09 16.09
N LYS A 9 2.13 -28.47 16.84
CA LYS A 9 1.85 -27.03 16.77
C LYS A 9 3.11 -26.20 16.97
N ASN A 10 3.91 -26.53 17.98
CA ASN A 10 5.15 -25.82 18.28
C ASN A 10 6.24 -25.98 17.21
N GLU A 11 6.33 -27.13 16.56
CA GLU A 11 7.29 -27.34 15.46
C GLU A 11 6.87 -26.60 14.20
N LEU A 12 5.56 -26.59 13.90
CA LEU A 12 5.01 -25.86 12.75
C LEU A 12 5.19 -24.35 12.91
N ILE A 13 4.94 -23.80 14.10
CA ILE A 13 5.16 -22.39 14.42
C ILE A 13 6.62 -21.99 14.17
N LYS A 14 7.57 -22.81 14.64
CA LYS A 14 9.01 -22.54 14.48
C LYS A 14 9.50 -22.70 13.04
N MET A 15 9.06 -23.75 12.34
CA MET A 15 9.51 -24.02 10.97
C MET A 15 8.89 -23.08 9.94
N ALA A 16 7.65 -22.66 10.14
CA ALA A 16 6.93 -21.79 9.21
C ALA A 16 6.94 -20.31 9.62
N PHE A 17 7.64 -19.94 10.71
CA PHE A 17 7.76 -18.56 11.18
C PHE A 17 6.39 -17.90 11.41
N ILE A 18 5.46 -18.66 11.99
CA ILE A 18 4.08 -18.22 12.20
C ILE A 18 3.95 -17.60 13.60
N ASP A 19 3.20 -16.51 13.73
CA ASP A 19 2.84 -15.97 15.05
C ASP A 19 1.97 -16.98 15.83
N GLU A 20 2.39 -17.35 17.03
CA GLU A 20 1.69 -18.32 17.89
C GLU A 20 0.25 -17.89 18.20
N ASP A 21 0.03 -16.60 18.46
CA ASP A 21 -1.30 -16.01 18.72
C ASP A 21 -2.23 -16.00 17.49
N LYS A 22 -1.68 -16.07 16.28
CA LYS A 22 -2.45 -16.02 15.03
C LYS A 22 -2.68 -17.41 14.43
N PHE A 23 -2.06 -18.45 14.99
CA PHE A 23 -2.21 -19.82 14.51
C PHE A 23 -3.39 -20.53 15.18
N ILE A 24 -4.49 -20.66 14.42
CA ILE A 24 -5.74 -21.27 14.89
C ILE A 24 -6.00 -22.58 14.15
N ILE A 25 -6.11 -23.69 14.89
CA ILE A 25 -6.51 -25.00 14.36
C ILE A 25 -8.01 -25.19 14.60
N ASN A 26 -8.82 -25.13 13.55
CA ASN A 26 -10.26 -25.38 13.64
C ASN A 26 -10.69 -26.62 12.84
N LYS A 27 -11.63 -27.39 13.40
CA LYS A 27 -12.21 -28.59 12.77
C LYS A 27 -13.02 -28.29 11.50
N LYS A 28 -13.47 -27.04 11.35
CA LYS A 28 -14.17 -26.52 10.18
C LYS A 28 -13.59 -25.15 9.87
N ILE A 29 -12.99 -24.99 8.70
CA ILE A 29 -12.34 -23.74 8.33
C ILE A 29 -13.34 -22.89 7.55
N VAL A 30 -13.57 -21.67 8.03
CA VAL A 30 -14.35 -20.65 7.34
C VAL A 30 -13.37 -19.79 6.55
N PRO A 31 -13.60 -19.53 5.25
CA PRO A 31 -12.73 -18.67 4.47
C PRO A 31 -12.74 -17.26 5.06
N LEU A 32 -11.56 -16.79 5.49
CA LEU A 32 -11.39 -15.40 5.90
C LEU A 32 -11.40 -14.51 4.64
N PRO A 33 -12.07 -13.35 4.66
CA PRO A 33 -11.97 -12.40 3.56
C PRO A 33 -10.50 -12.01 3.35
N GLN A 34 -10.05 -12.03 2.08
CA GLN A 34 -8.65 -11.77 1.70
C GLN A 34 -7.62 -12.79 2.25
N SER A 35 -7.94 -14.08 2.16
CA SER A 35 -7.00 -15.17 2.48
C SER A 35 -6.62 -15.98 1.24
N ALA A 36 -5.38 -16.48 1.22
CA ALA A 36 -4.93 -17.46 0.24
C ALA A 36 -5.23 -18.87 0.76
N LEU A 37 -5.86 -19.70 -0.07
CA LEU A 37 -6.10 -21.12 0.23
C LEU A 37 -4.94 -21.96 -0.30
N ILE A 38 -4.29 -22.71 0.58
CA ILE A 38 -3.25 -23.68 0.25
C ILE A 38 -3.77 -25.06 0.67
N VAL A 39 -3.72 -26.02 -0.25
CA VAL A 39 -4.10 -27.41 0.05
C VAL A 39 -2.85 -28.28 -0.01
N LEU A 40 -2.40 -28.74 1.16
CA LEU A 40 -1.26 -29.65 1.29
C LEU A 40 -1.76 -31.04 1.65
N LYS A 41 -1.59 -32.01 0.74
CA LYS A 41 -1.95 -33.43 0.93
C LYS A 41 -3.39 -33.63 1.48
N GLY A 42 -4.35 -32.83 0.98
CA GLY A 42 -5.77 -32.91 1.37
C GLY A 42 -6.15 -32.13 2.63
N ILE A 43 -5.22 -31.40 3.23
CA ILE A 43 -5.49 -30.49 4.36
C ILE A 43 -5.58 -29.06 3.84
N PRO A 44 -6.76 -28.42 3.88
CA PRO A 44 -6.89 -27.01 3.53
C PRO A 44 -6.29 -26.14 4.65
N ALA A 45 -5.43 -25.19 4.27
CA ALA A 45 -4.88 -24.16 5.13
C ALA A 45 -5.19 -22.79 4.51
N PHE A 46 -5.61 -21.84 5.33
CA PHE A 46 -5.86 -20.47 4.89
C PHE A 46 -4.83 -19.55 5.51
N VAL A 47 -4.13 -18.79 4.67
CA VAL A 47 -3.19 -17.77 5.11
C VAL A 47 -3.89 -16.41 4.94
N PRO A 48 -4.23 -15.71 6.03
CA PRO A 48 -4.72 -14.34 5.93
C PRO A 48 -3.65 -13.47 5.27
N LEU A 49 -3.96 -12.86 4.12
CA LEU A 49 -3.06 -11.91 3.47
C LEU A 49 -3.15 -10.53 4.15
N SER A 50 -4.24 -10.31 4.89
CA SER A 50 -4.48 -9.18 5.78
C SER A 50 -3.51 -9.23 6.97
N GLY A 51 -2.33 -8.65 6.77
CA GLY A 51 -1.25 -8.57 7.76
C GLY A 51 0.17 -8.64 7.19
N MET A 52 0.36 -9.07 5.94
CA MET A 52 1.67 -9.04 5.27
C MET A 52 1.98 -7.72 4.56
N ILE A 53 0.94 -6.95 4.26
CA ILE A 53 1.08 -5.58 3.77
C ILE A 53 0.75 -4.68 4.95
N ASP A 54 1.78 -4.02 5.45
CA ASP A 54 1.70 -2.98 6.48
C ASP A 54 0.99 -1.77 5.85
N THR A 55 -0.32 -1.88 5.61
CA THR A 55 -1.13 -0.93 4.84
C THR A 55 -1.06 0.46 5.45
N GLU A 56 -0.93 0.55 6.77
CA GLU A 56 -0.69 1.82 7.47
C GLU A 56 0.66 2.44 7.12
N LYS A 57 1.73 1.64 7.08
CA LYS A 57 3.06 2.09 6.67
C LYS A 57 3.12 2.45 5.19
N GLN A 58 2.41 1.70 4.33
CA GLN A 58 2.26 2.01 2.91
C GLN A 58 1.49 3.32 2.72
N LYS A 59 0.35 3.49 3.42
CA LYS A 59 -0.43 4.74 3.44
C LYS A 59 0.41 5.92 3.94
N ALA A 60 1.18 5.75 5.00
CA ALA A 60 2.06 6.79 5.54
C ALA A 60 3.16 7.20 4.55
N ARG A 61 3.76 6.22 3.86
CA ARG A 61 4.78 6.48 2.83
C ARG A 61 4.19 7.21 1.62
N ILE A 62 3.03 6.77 1.14
CA ILE A 62 2.34 7.41 0.02
C ILE A 62 1.90 8.83 0.41
N ASN A 63 1.30 9.02 1.60
CA ASN A 63 0.94 10.35 2.11
C ASN A 63 2.15 11.29 2.19
N THR A 64 3.30 10.80 2.63
CA THR A 64 4.53 11.62 2.70
C THR A 64 5.01 12.03 1.30
N ALA A 65 4.95 11.13 0.32
CA ALA A 65 5.29 11.44 -1.07
C ALA A 65 4.28 12.44 -1.69
N LEU A 66 3.01 12.28 -1.37
CA LEU A 66 1.89 13.11 -1.82
C LEU A 66 2.02 14.54 -1.26
N GLU A 67 2.33 14.68 0.02
CA GLU A 67 2.62 15.97 0.66
C GLU A 67 3.81 16.69 0.01
N LYS A 68 4.89 15.97 -0.32
CA LYS A 68 6.04 16.55 -1.03
C LYS A 68 5.65 17.04 -2.43
N ALA A 69 4.96 16.20 -3.20
CA ALA A 69 4.50 16.53 -4.54
C ALA A 69 3.53 17.74 -4.54
N LYS A 70 2.57 17.78 -3.58
CA LYS A 70 1.67 18.92 -3.40
C LYS A 70 2.41 20.21 -3.06
N LYS A 71 3.45 20.15 -2.21
CA LYS A 71 4.28 21.33 -1.88
C LYS A 71 5.06 21.83 -3.09
N GLU A 72 5.61 20.95 -3.92
CA GLU A 72 6.30 21.33 -5.15
C GLU A 72 5.34 21.95 -6.17
N ALA A 73 4.18 21.33 -6.39
CA ALA A 73 3.14 21.87 -7.26
C ALA A 73 2.69 23.26 -6.79
N ASN A 74 2.45 23.46 -5.49
CA ASN A 74 2.03 24.75 -4.95
C ASN A 74 3.12 25.84 -5.10
N LYS A 75 4.41 25.48 -5.00
CA LYS A 75 5.52 26.43 -5.28
C LYS A 75 5.51 26.88 -6.74
N ILE A 76 5.36 25.95 -7.68
CA ILE A 76 5.29 26.24 -9.12
C ILE A 76 4.04 27.06 -9.42
N GLU A 77 2.90 26.72 -8.83
CA GLU A 77 1.65 27.45 -9.01
C GLU A 77 1.76 28.90 -8.51
N LYS A 78 2.38 29.12 -7.34
CA LYS A 78 2.67 30.46 -6.82
C LYS A 78 3.64 31.23 -7.70
N LYS A 79 4.66 30.56 -8.24
CA LYS A 79 5.63 31.16 -9.16
C LYS A 79 4.94 31.60 -10.45
N LEU A 80 4.07 30.77 -11.02
CA LEU A 80 3.23 31.08 -12.19
C LEU A 80 2.22 32.20 -11.93
N LYS A 81 1.60 32.26 -10.74
CA LYS A 81 0.68 33.34 -10.34
C LYS A 81 1.36 34.67 -10.04
N SER A 82 2.68 34.67 -9.84
CA SER A 82 3.46 35.89 -9.62
C SER A 82 3.74 36.62 -10.94
N GLN A 83 4.45 37.76 -10.85
CA GLN A 83 4.96 38.53 -12.01
C GLN A 83 5.76 37.71 -13.03
N PHE A 84 6.09 36.44 -12.74
CA PHE A 84 6.69 35.53 -13.72
C PHE A 84 5.82 35.36 -14.97
N SER A 85 4.48 35.32 -14.83
CA SER A 85 3.57 35.25 -15.98
C SER A 85 3.53 36.53 -16.83
N GLU A 86 3.86 37.68 -16.23
CA GLU A 86 3.91 38.98 -16.91
C GLU A 86 5.31 39.32 -17.45
N ARG A 87 6.38 38.79 -16.84
CA ARG A 87 7.79 39.10 -17.19
C ARG A 87 8.51 37.99 -17.97
N ALA A 88 8.08 36.74 -17.88
CA ALA A 88 8.74 35.64 -18.57
C ALA A 88 8.16 35.41 -19.97
N SER A 89 9.00 34.93 -20.88
CA SER A 89 8.60 34.53 -22.23
C SER A 89 7.51 33.45 -22.18
N LYS A 90 6.55 33.51 -23.12
CA LYS A 90 5.44 32.53 -23.21
C LYS A 90 5.91 31.08 -23.16
N GLU A 91 7.01 30.75 -23.83
CA GLU A 91 7.60 29.40 -23.83
C GLU A 91 8.01 28.92 -22.42
N LEU A 92 8.49 29.82 -21.56
CA LEU A 92 8.91 29.50 -20.19
C LEU A 92 7.69 29.31 -19.28
N VAL A 93 6.63 30.09 -19.49
CA VAL A 93 5.36 29.98 -18.76
C VAL A 93 4.61 28.70 -19.14
N ASP A 94 4.58 28.36 -20.44
CA ASP A 94 4.01 27.10 -20.93
C ASP A 94 4.75 25.88 -20.37
N LYS A 95 6.09 25.91 -20.38
CA LYS A 95 6.90 24.82 -19.83
C LYS A 95 6.67 24.62 -18.33
N GLU A 96 6.59 25.70 -17.54
CA GLU A 96 6.26 25.59 -16.10
C GLU A 96 4.81 25.14 -15.86
N ARG A 97 3.84 25.56 -16.70
CA ARG A 97 2.46 25.03 -16.65
C ARG A 97 2.41 23.54 -16.94
N GLN A 98 3.15 23.08 -17.95
CA GLN A 98 3.22 21.67 -18.30
C GLN A 98 3.83 20.85 -17.15
N THR A 99 4.90 21.35 -16.52
CA THR A 99 5.48 20.71 -15.33
C THR A 99 4.51 20.67 -14.15
N LEU A 100 3.71 21.73 -13.94
CA LEU A 100 2.64 21.74 -12.93
C LEU A 100 1.60 20.65 -13.22
N GLU A 101 1.20 20.50 -14.48
CA GLU A 101 0.21 19.52 -14.91
C GLU A 101 0.72 18.08 -14.71
N GLU A 102 1.97 17.81 -15.07
CA GLU A 102 2.62 16.51 -14.81
C GLU A 102 2.69 16.18 -13.31
N LEU A 103 2.98 17.18 -12.47
CA LEU A 103 2.96 17.01 -11.00
C LEU A 103 1.55 16.72 -10.49
N ASN A 104 0.53 17.40 -11.01
CA ASN A 104 -0.87 17.15 -10.64
C ASN A 104 -1.33 15.75 -11.06
N ILE A 105 -0.92 15.27 -12.24
CA ILE A 105 -1.19 13.89 -12.69
C ILE A 105 -0.54 12.90 -11.71
N LYS A 106 0.72 13.10 -11.32
CA LYS A 106 1.39 12.26 -10.32
C LYS A 106 0.70 12.27 -8.96
N ILE A 107 0.25 13.44 -8.48
CA ILE A 107 -0.50 13.56 -7.23
C ILE A 107 -1.79 12.73 -7.31
N LYS A 108 -2.53 12.84 -8.42
CA LYS A 108 -3.76 12.09 -8.63
C LYS A 108 -3.53 10.57 -8.65
N GLN A 109 -2.45 10.11 -9.31
CA GLN A 109 -2.06 8.70 -9.29
C GLN A 109 -1.73 8.21 -7.86
N LEU A 110 -1.04 9.02 -7.06
CA LEU A 110 -0.76 8.70 -5.65
C LEU A 110 -2.03 8.67 -4.80
N GLU A 111 -3.00 9.55 -5.06
CA GLU A 111 -4.32 9.56 -4.40
C GLU A 111 -5.16 8.32 -4.76
N ASP A 112 -5.16 7.92 -6.03
CA ASP A 112 -5.85 6.70 -6.48
C ASP A 112 -5.20 5.44 -5.88
N GLN A 113 -3.86 5.38 -5.81
CA GLN A 113 -3.17 4.29 -5.09
C GLN A 113 -3.59 4.22 -3.63
N LEU A 114 -3.79 5.38 -2.97
CA LEU A 114 -4.20 5.44 -1.58
C LEU A 114 -5.67 4.99 -1.36
N LYS A 115 -6.55 5.17 -2.35
CA LYS A 115 -7.94 4.67 -2.33
C LYS A 115 -8.06 3.17 -2.52
N ILE A 116 -7.11 2.57 -3.24
CA ILE A 116 -7.09 1.12 -3.53
C ILE A 116 -6.55 0.33 -2.32
N LEU A 117 -5.75 0.98 -1.46
CA LEU A 117 -5.19 0.45 -0.20
C LEU A 117 -6.15 0.60 0.99
#